data_AF-A0A804K6P0-F1
#
_entry.id   AF-A0A804K6P0-F1
#
_cell.length_a   1.000
_cell.length_b   1.000
_cell.length_c   1.000
_cell.angle_alpha   90.00
_cell.angle_beta   90.00
_cell.angle_gamma   90.00
#
_symmetry.space_group_name_H-M   'P 1'
#
loop_
_entity.id
_entity.type
_entity.pdbx_description
1 polymer ?
#
loop_
_entity_poly.entity_id
_entity_poly.type
_entity_poly.pdbx_seq_one_letter_code
_entity_poly.pdbx_strand_id
1 'polypeptide(L)'
;MIEAIDAVRVRGDSVGGVVTCIARNVPRGLGCPVFDKLEADLAKAMLSLPATKGFEFGSGFSGTFMTGSEHNDEFYIGEHGRDIQWRNHLYENSF
;
A
#
# COMPACT_ATOMS: atom_id res chain seq x y z
N MET A 1 9.46 10.00 -15.89
CA MET A 1 8.06 9.65 -16.21
C MET A 1 7.59 10.31 -17.49
N ILE A 2 7.53 11.65 -17.55
CA ILE A 2 6.99 12.40 -18.72
C ILE A 2 7.69 11.99 -20.03
N GLU A 3 9.03 11.93 -20.04
CA GLU A 3 9.79 11.51 -21.22
C GLU A 3 9.47 10.08 -21.70
N ALA A 4 9.22 9.15 -20.76
CA ALA A 4 8.86 7.77 -21.09
C ALA A 4 7.46 7.70 -21.72
N ILE A 5 6.51 8.50 -21.22
CA ILE A 5 5.17 8.61 -21.79
C ILE A 5 5.26 9.20 -23.21
N ASP A 6 6.06 10.25 -23.41
CA ASP A 6 6.25 10.87 -24.71
C ASP A 6 6.90 9.90 -25.72
N ALA A 7 7.92 9.15 -25.32
CA ALA A 7 8.56 8.17 -26.19
C ALA A 7 7.60 7.05 -26.65
N VAL A 8 6.70 6.60 -25.78
CA VAL A 8 5.69 5.58 -26.13
C VAL A 8 4.60 6.17 -27.03
N ARG A 9 4.16 7.40 -26.75
CA ARG A 9 3.18 8.14 -27.57
C ARG A 9 3.67 8.35 -29.00
N VAL A 10 4.93 8.76 -29.20
CA VAL A 10 5.52 8.96 -30.55
C VAL A 10 5.54 7.66 -31.37
N ARG A 11 5.63 6.51 -30.71
CA ARG A 11 5.59 5.18 -31.34
C ARG A 11 4.16 4.67 -31.62
N GLY A 12 3.13 5.43 -31.23
CA GLY A 12 1.73 5.03 -31.38
C GLY A 12 1.30 3.91 -30.43
N ASP A 13 1.98 3.76 -29.29
CA ASP A 13 1.73 2.70 -28.32
C ASP A 13 1.22 3.28 -26.97
N SER A 14 0.94 2.42 -25.99
CA SER A 14 0.42 2.77 -24.67
C SER A 14 1.34 2.28 -23.55
N VAL A 15 1.26 2.93 -22.38
CA VAL A 15 2.05 2.57 -21.20
C VAL A 15 1.14 2.53 -19.97
N GLY A 16 1.37 1.54 -19.10
CA GLY A 16 0.72 1.44 -17.81
C GLY A 16 1.47 2.22 -16.73
N GLY A 17 1.14 1.94 -15.47
CA GLY A 17 1.84 2.51 -14.33
C GLY A 17 1.39 1.90 -13.01
N VAL A 18 2.03 2.34 -11.93
CA VAL A 18 1.65 2.01 -10.56
C VAL A 18 1.21 3.30 -9.87
N VAL A 19 0.10 3.24 -9.13
CA VAL A 19 -0.44 4.37 -8.37
C VAL A 19 -0.51 3.97 -6.91
N THR A 20 -0.11 4.87 -6.02
CA THR A 20 -0.16 4.68 -4.57
C THR A 20 -1.24 5.57 -3.97
N CYS A 21 -2.07 5.01 -3.11
CA CYS A 21 -3.09 5.74 -2.36
C CYS A 21 -2.74 5.70 -0.86
N ILE A 22 -2.89 6.83 -0.17
CA ILE A 22 -2.65 6.95 1.27
C ILE A 22 -3.92 7.44 1.94
N ALA A 23 -4.50 6.60 2.80
CA ALA A 23 -5.61 6.96 3.65
C ALA A 23 -5.08 7.37 5.04
N ARG A 24 -5.40 8.59 5.49
CA ARG A 24 -4.96 9.15 6.79
C ARG A 24 -6.13 9.20 7.76
N ASN A 25 -5.83 9.12 9.07
CA ASN A 25 -6.82 9.16 10.15
C ASN A 25 -7.93 8.10 10.00
N VAL A 26 -7.58 6.91 9.49
CA VAL A 26 -8.50 5.79 9.37
C VAL A 26 -8.82 5.24 10.77
N PRO A 27 -10.09 5.03 11.13
CA PRO A 27 -10.45 4.45 12.42
C PRO A 27 -9.90 3.03 12.57
N ARG A 28 -9.44 2.69 13.77
CA ARG A 28 -8.93 1.34 14.09
C ARG A 28 -10.06 0.30 14.10
N GLY A 29 -9.72 -0.94 13.76
CA GLY A 29 -10.63 -2.09 13.85
C GLY A 29 -11.59 -2.27 12.67
N LEU A 30 -11.28 -1.68 11.51
CA LEU A 30 -12.01 -1.95 10.27
C LEU A 30 -11.69 -3.35 9.72
N GLY A 31 -12.69 -3.97 9.10
CA GLY A 31 -12.60 -5.29 8.47
C GLY A 31 -13.08 -6.43 9.36
N CYS A 32 -13.16 -7.62 8.76
CA CYS A 32 -13.55 -8.87 9.40
C CYS A 32 -12.33 -9.80 9.52
N PRO A 33 -12.10 -10.48 10.67
CA PRO A 33 -10.86 -11.22 10.90
C PRO A 33 -10.65 -12.46 10.01
N VAL A 34 -11.70 -13.00 9.38
CA VAL A 34 -11.63 -14.33 8.75
C VAL A 34 -11.75 -14.27 7.23
N PHE A 35 -12.88 -13.82 6.69
CA PHE A 35 -13.17 -13.88 5.25
C PHE A 35 -13.08 -12.53 4.55
N ASP A 36 -13.56 -11.47 5.20
CA ASP A 36 -13.60 -10.11 4.63
C ASP A 36 -12.60 -9.21 5.35
N LYS A 37 -11.32 -9.60 5.32
CA LYS A 37 -10.24 -8.74 5.81
C LYS A 37 -10.26 -7.44 5.01
N LEU A 38 -9.96 -6.33 5.65
CA LEU A 38 -9.98 -5.02 5.01
C LEU A 38 -9.13 -5.01 3.72
N GLU A 39 -7.95 -5.62 3.75
CA GLU A 39 -7.06 -5.74 2.61
C GLU A 39 -7.66 -6.58 1.48
N ALA A 40 -8.44 -7.62 1.80
CA ALA A 40 -9.12 -8.46 0.81
C ALA A 40 -10.26 -7.71 0.12
N ASP A 41 -11.06 -6.93 0.86
CA ASP A 41 -12.10 -6.08 0.30
C ASP A 41 -11.53 -4.97 -0.58
N LEU A 42 -10.43 -4.35 -0.14
CA LEU A 42 -9.70 -3.37 -0.94
C LEU A 42 -9.13 -4.00 -2.21
N ALA A 43 -8.55 -5.20 -2.12
CA ALA A 43 -8.05 -5.92 -3.30
C ALA A 43 -9.16 -6.20 -4.31
N LYS A 44 -10.33 -6.67 -3.85
CA LYS A 44 -11.52 -6.88 -4.68
C LYS A 44 -11.96 -5.59 -5.36
N ALA A 45 -12.02 -4.48 -4.62
CA ALA A 45 -12.40 -3.18 -5.16
C ALA A 45 -11.39 -2.70 -6.21
N MET A 46 -10.09 -2.81 -5.93
CA MET A 46 -9.05 -2.34 -6.86
C MET A 46 -8.98 -3.20 -8.12
N LEU A 47 -9.06 -4.52 -8.01
CA LEU A 47 -9.05 -5.42 -9.18
C LEU A 47 -10.33 -5.36 -10.01
N SER A 48 -11.41 -4.75 -9.49
CA SER A 48 -12.62 -4.48 -10.27
C SER A 48 -12.47 -3.31 -11.25
N LEU A 49 -11.43 -2.49 -11.12
CA LEU A 49 -11.17 -1.37 -12.01
C LEU A 49 -10.70 -1.87 -13.40
N PRO A 50 -11.10 -1.22 -14.50
CA PRO A 50 -10.57 -1.56 -15.81
C PRO A 50 -9.04 -1.39 -15.86
N ALA A 51 -8.38 -2.29 -16.60
CA ALA A 51 -6.93 -2.28 -16.81
C ALA A 51 -6.04 -2.49 -15.56
N THR A 52 -6.59 -2.71 -14.37
CA THR A 52 -5.80 -3.11 -13.20
C THR A 52 -5.43 -4.59 -13.25
N LYS A 53 -4.19 -4.90 -12.89
CA LYS A 53 -3.63 -6.26 -12.91
C LYS A 53 -3.00 -6.69 -11.59
N GLY A 54 -2.77 -5.75 -10.68
CA GLY A 54 -2.15 -6.00 -9.38
C GLY A 54 -2.68 -5.03 -8.34
N PHE A 55 -2.68 -5.49 -7.10
CA PHE A 55 -2.97 -4.69 -5.92
C PHE A 55 -1.94 -5.06 -4.85
N GLU A 56 -1.34 -4.05 -4.25
CA GLU A 56 -0.35 -4.18 -3.21
C GLU A 56 -0.76 -3.32 -2.02
N PHE A 57 -0.51 -3.81 -0.81
CA PHE A 57 -0.81 -3.12 0.43
C PHE A 57 0.45 -3.08 1.29
N GLY A 58 0.75 -1.91 1.86
CA GLY A 58 2.03 -1.69 2.53
C GLY A 58 3.22 -1.88 1.58
N SER A 59 4.30 -2.46 2.10
CA SER A 59 5.48 -2.95 1.35
C SER A 59 5.15 -3.84 0.14
N GLY A 60 3.94 -4.37 0.01
CA GLY A 60 3.51 -5.06 -1.20
C GLY A 60 4.37 -6.28 -1.52
N PHE A 61 4.70 -6.48 -2.82
CA PHE A 61 5.53 -7.62 -3.22
C PHE A 61 6.99 -7.49 -2.76
N SER A 62 7.50 -6.27 -2.53
CA SER A 62 8.88 -6.12 -2.04
C SER A 62 9.07 -6.68 -0.64
N GLY A 63 8.01 -6.71 0.18
CA GLY A 63 8.01 -7.32 1.51
C GLY A 63 8.35 -8.82 1.50
N THR A 64 8.14 -9.52 0.37
CA THR A 64 8.49 -10.95 0.24
C THR A 64 9.99 -11.23 0.26
N PHE A 65 10.81 -10.20 0.02
CA PHE A 65 12.27 -10.29 0.05
C PHE A 65 12.87 -9.85 1.40
N MET A 66 12.04 -9.44 2.37
CA MET A 66 12.47 -8.89 3.66
C MET A 66 12.36 -9.95 4.77
N THR A 67 13.23 -9.86 5.78
CA THR A 67 13.08 -10.65 7.01
C THR A 67 11.96 -10.07 7.88
N GLY A 68 11.38 -10.88 8.77
CA GLY A 68 10.31 -10.41 9.66
C GLY A 68 10.71 -9.23 10.55
N SER A 69 11.97 -9.16 10.98
CA SER A 69 12.51 -8.03 11.72
C SER A 69 12.60 -6.74 10.91
N GLU A 70 12.79 -6.84 9.59
CA GLU A 70 12.82 -5.68 8.69
C GLU A 70 11.41 -5.28 8.26
N HIS A 71 10.47 -6.23 8.23
CA HIS A 71 9.13 -6.01 7.68
C HIS A 71 8.09 -5.55 8.72
N ASN A 72 8.26 -5.94 9.98
CA ASN A 72 7.28 -5.65 11.02
C ASN A 72 7.30 -4.19 11.46
N ASP A 73 6.13 -3.58 11.60
CA ASP A 73 6.00 -2.26 12.20
C ASP A 73 6.13 -2.32 13.72
N GLU A 74 7.08 -1.56 14.26
CA GLU A 74 7.25 -1.42 15.70
C GLU A 74 6.06 -0.65 16.31
N PHE A 75 5.57 -1.15 17.44
CA PHE A 75 4.56 -0.46 18.24
C PHE A 75 5.19 0.17 19.48
N TYR A 76 4.71 1.36 19.83
CA TYR A 76 5.13 2.09 21.01
C TYR A 76 3.93 2.44 21.87
N ILE A 77 4.16 2.49 23.17
CA ILE A 77 3.19 2.96 24.14
C ILE A 77 3.36 4.48 24.25
N GLY A 78 2.32 5.24 23.93
CA GLY A 78 2.33 6.69 24.06
C GLY A 78 2.54 7.14 25.51
N GLU A 79 2.98 8.38 25.73
CA GLU A 79 3.39 8.92 27.03
C GLU A 79 2.35 8.76 28.17
N HIS A 80 1.08 8.56 27.83
CA HIS A 80 -0.02 8.41 28.80
C HIS A 80 -0.50 6.96 28.98
N GLY A 81 0.25 5.96 28.49
CA GLY A 81 0.03 4.54 28.75
C GLY A 81 -1.24 3.92 28.15
N ARG A 82 -2.02 4.69 27.38
CA ARG A 82 -3.35 4.27 26.87
C ARG A 82 -3.44 4.13 25.36
N ASP A 83 -2.52 4.74 24.62
CA ASP A 83 -2.53 4.74 23.16
C ASP A 83 -1.34 3.96 22.61
N ILE A 84 -1.62 2.92 21.83
CA ILE A 84 -0.63 2.18 21.05
C ILE A 84 -0.46 2.94 19.72
N GLN A 85 0.75 3.41 19.45
CA GLN A 85 1.13 4.01 18.19
C GLN A 85 1.95 3.01 17.37
N TRP A 86 1.65 2.93 16.08
CA TRP A 86 2.38 2.09 15.13
C TRP A 86 3.20 3.01 14.25
N ARG A 87 4.50 2.73 14.10
CA ARG A 87 5.34 3.46 13.15
C ARG A 87 5.47 2.65 11.88
N ASN A 88 4.91 3.17 10.79
CA ASN A 88 5.13 2.59 9.47
C ASN A 88 6.40 3.18 8.86
N HIS A 89 7.54 2.56 9.20
CA HIS A 89 8.87 3.01 8.80
C HIS A 89 9.10 2.94 7.27
N LEU A 90 8.28 2.18 6.55
CA LEU A 90 8.40 1.97 5.10
C LEU A 90 7.95 3.19 4.28
N TYR A 91 7.19 4.11 4.88
CA TYR A 91 6.67 5.31 4.18
C TYR A 91 7.14 6.64 4.76
N GLU A 92 7.93 6.63 5.84
CA GLU A 92 8.45 7.86 6.46
C GLU A 92 9.50 8.57 5.57
N ASN A 93 10.12 7.88 4.62
CA ASN A 93 11.12 8.43 3.70
C ASN A 93 10.67 8.50 2.24
N SER A 94 9.40 8.18 1.95
CA SER A 94 8.96 7.93 0.57
C SER A 94 8.21 9.10 -0.09
N PHE A 95 8.10 10.26 0.57
CA PHE A 95 7.51 11.49 0.01
C PHE A 95 8.13 12.77 0.56
#